data_AF-A0A496PX03-F1
#
_entry.id   AF-A0A496PX03-F1
#
_cell.length_a   1.000
_cell.length_b   1.000
_cell.length_c   1.000
_cell.angle_alpha   90.00
_cell.angle_beta   90.00
_cell.angle_gamma   90.00
#
_symmetry.space_group_name_H-M   'P 1'
#
loop_
_entity.id
_entity.type
_entity.pdbx_description
1 polymer ?
#
loop_
_entity_poly.entity_id
_entity_poly.type
_entity_poly.pdbx_seq_one_letter_code
_entity_poly.pdbx_strand_id
1 'polypeptide(L)'
;MEVGITDALGGRSGGPSLPVDLIACLVGRGRRTRRPELDGLSGRAWPVYPPELYAKEGRTRRPEPGIYASLCAITPGSRLDVVHRSCKGTGKVVKKGQLPMFISIPSRSVRFLFLLLPATVVFTGCGDPTTLSAPQSASASASGPVKVTVLSTMLADDGIGEWGYAALVEVGEQRILFDTGNRPQTVLQNARELNLDLSNVTEVILSHHHSDHIGGLMTLRSELSMQNPDAISTVHVGSGIFAARRDRDREREVNPMIPLRKAFEASGGSFVVHHGPVELHPGVWLTGPVPRVHPERNWGGDRRILEEGTLIEDNLPEDSSLVIVTDEGLIVVSGCGHAGIINTAEYAAEITSIDQLHAAIGGFHLFHASDKTLAWTGKKLKALGIEHLHGGHCTGIEAVFQLRESSGLDRKHAVVSSVGSSFELGKGINPLSLAR
;
A
#
# COMPACT_ATOMS: atom_id res chain seq x y z
N MET A 1 31.04 44.18 40.25
CA MET A 1 32.33 43.48 40.29
C MET A 1 32.56 42.91 38.90
N GLU A 2 33.40 43.59 38.13
CA GLU A 2 34.06 43.02 36.95
C GLU A 2 34.97 41.88 37.41
N VAL A 3 35.01 40.78 36.66
CA VAL A 3 36.25 40.03 36.41
C VAL A 3 36.12 39.41 35.02
N GLY A 4 36.95 39.86 34.08
CA GLY A 4 37.21 39.18 32.81
C GLY A 4 38.30 38.11 32.96
N ILE A 5 38.37 37.21 31.99
CA ILE A 5 39.57 36.40 31.75
C ILE A 5 39.86 36.40 30.23
N THR A 6 41.08 36.85 29.95
CA THR A 6 41.82 36.96 28.69
C THR A 6 42.51 35.63 28.30
N ASP A 7 42.67 35.41 26.99
CA ASP A 7 43.87 35.01 26.20
C ASP A 7 44.96 34.12 26.85
N ALA A 8 45.75 33.26 26.18
CA ALA A 8 45.89 32.76 24.81
C ALA A 8 47.09 31.76 24.81
N LEU A 9 47.33 31.14 23.64
CA LEU A 9 48.60 30.59 23.10
C LEU A 9 48.90 29.07 23.25
N GLY A 10 48.95 28.42 22.08
CA GLY A 10 50.22 27.87 21.57
C GLY A 10 50.36 26.35 21.45
N GLY A 11 50.35 25.82 20.22
CA GLY A 11 50.85 24.47 19.92
C GLY A 11 50.66 24.05 18.46
N ARG A 12 51.73 24.07 17.66
CA ARG A 12 51.79 23.58 16.27
C ARG A 12 52.19 22.10 16.19
N SER A 13 51.67 21.41 15.17
CA SER A 13 52.21 20.28 14.37
C SER A 13 51.05 19.32 14.06
N GLY A 14 50.83 18.74 12.88
CA GLY A 14 51.43 18.70 11.56
C GLY A 14 50.68 17.57 10.82
N GLY A 15 50.29 17.73 9.55
CA GLY A 15 49.61 16.67 8.79
C GLY A 15 49.02 17.17 7.46
N PRO A 16 49.07 16.38 6.37
CA PRO A 16 49.29 16.91 5.04
C PRO A 16 48.04 17.27 4.24
N SER A 17 48.26 18.23 3.35
CA SER A 17 47.46 18.71 2.23
C SER A 17 47.17 17.68 1.15
N LEU A 18 45.97 17.72 0.58
CA LEU A 18 45.70 17.38 -0.83
C LEU A 18 44.89 18.52 -1.49
N PRO A 19 45.20 18.89 -2.74
CA PRO A 19 44.72 20.13 -3.35
C PRO A 19 43.41 19.96 -4.11
N VAL A 20 42.58 21.02 -4.12
CA VAL A 20 41.49 21.22 -5.07
C VAL A 20 41.97 22.28 -6.05
N ASP A 21 42.34 21.88 -7.26
CA ASP A 21 42.69 22.81 -8.33
C ASP A 21 41.41 23.37 -8.97
N LEU A 22 41.24 24.68 -8.79
CA LEU A 22 40.23 25.51 -9.42
C LEU A 22 40.87 26.12 -10.69
N ILE A 23 40.47 25.67 -11.87
CA ILE A 23 40.85 26.33 -13.13
C ILE A 23 39.71 27.26 -13.56
N ALA A 24 39.97 28.56 -13.46
CA ALA A 24 39.22 29.61 -14.11
C ALA A 24 39.70 29.76 -15.56
N CYS A 25 38.77 29.97 -16.49
CA CYS A 25 39.06 30.55 -17.81
C CYS A 25 38.02 31.62 -18.14
N LEU A 26 38.54 32.84 -18.32
CA LEU A 26 37.85 34.05 -18.78
C LEU A 26 38.33 34.38 -20.18
N VAL A 27 37.41 34.47 -21.16
CA VAL A 27 37.48 35.29 -22.40
C VAL A 27 36.02 35.44 -22.86
N GLY A 28 35.42 36.57 -23.25
CA GLY A 28 35.85 37.94 -23.51
C GLY A 28 35.01 38.53 -24.67
N ARG A 29 34.30 39.64 -24.38
CA ARG A 29 33.78 40.72 -25.29
C ARG A 29 32.48 40.52 -26.09
N GLY A 30 31.56 41.50 -25.96
CA GLY A 30 30.65 41.87 -27.07
C GLY A 30 29.41 42.76 -26.82
N ARG A 31 29.62 44.08 -26.63
CA ARG A 31 28.75 45.25 -27.00
C ARG A 31 27.40 45.58 -26.30
N ARG A 32 27.34 46.89 -25.98
CA ARG A 32 26.29 47.78 -25.43
C ARG A 32 24.96 47.82 -26.20
N THR A 33 23.86 48.04 -25.47
CA THR A 33 22.90 49.18 -25.64
C THR A 33 22.18 49.48 -24.31
N ARG A 34 21.57 50.67 -24.20
CA ARG A 34 21.23 51.42 -22.95
C ARG A 34 19.80 51.16 -22.41
N ARG A 35 19.69 51.09 -21.05
CA ARG A 35 18.67 51.60 -20.07
C ARG A 35 17.15 51.35 -20.30
N PRO A 36 16.28 51.32 -19.25
CA PRO A 36 16.39 52.01 -17.95
C PRO A 36 16.15 51.18 -16.68
N GLU A 37 16.48 51.82 -15.55
CA GLU A 37 16.27 51.41 -14.16
C GLU A 37 14.82 51.02 -13.86
N LEU A 38 14.64 49.89 -13.15
CA LEU A 38 13.51 49.65 -12.27
C LEU A 38 14.02 49.00 -10.98
N ASP A 39 13.62 49.63 -9.88
CA ASP A 39 13.95 49.32 -8.51
C ASP A 39 13.44 47.96 -8.05
N GLY A 40 14.22 47.36 -7.13
CA GLY A 40 13.71 46.61 -5.98
C GLY A 40 12.90 45.35 -6.24
N LEU A 41 13.55 44.19 -6.12
CA LEU A 41 13.12 43.04 -5.30
C LEU A 41 14.09 41.87 -5.55
N SER A 42 14.89 41.54 -4.54
CA SER A 42 15.83 40.43 -4.57
C SER A 42 15.09 39.08 -4.50
N GLY A 43 14.82 38.48 -5.66
CA GLY A 43 14.49 37.06 -5.77
C GLY A 43 15.76 36.21 -5.65
N ARG A 44 15.78 35.24 -4.73
CA ARG A 44 16.77 34.16 -4.76
C ARG A 44 16.26 33.05 -5.67
N ALA A 45 17.08 32.72 -6.65
CA ALA A 45 16.87 31.65 -7.60
C ALA A 45 17.09 30.27 -6.95
N TRP A 46 16.22 29.32 -7.29
CA TRP A 46 16.36 27.89 -7.01
C TRP A 46 17.30 27.25 -8.06
N PRO A 47 18.12 26.26 -7.69
CA PRO A 47 18.96 25.56 -8.67
C PRO A 47 18.11 24.67 -9.59
N VAL A 48 18.34 24.83 -10.90
CA VAL A 48 17.79 24.00 -11.98
C VAL A 48 18.70 22.77 -12.16
N TYR A 49 18.15 21.56 -12.04
CA TYR A 49 18.83 20.32 -12.41
C TYR A 49 18.49 19.93 -13.86
N PRO A 50 19.43 19.39 -14.65
CA PRO A 50 19.20 19.03 -16.06
C PRO A 50 18.37 17.74 -16.20
N PRO A 51 17.50 17.64 -17.23
CA PRO A 51 16.64 16.48 -17.45
C PRO A 51 17.27 15.50 -18.45
N GLU A 52 17.78 14.36 -17.99
CA GLU A 52 18.02 13.20 -18.88
C GLU A 52 17.62 11.91 -18.16
N LEU A 53 17.02 11.00 -18.94
CA LEU A 53 16.53 9.64 -18.63
C LEU A 53 15.07 9.48 -18.18
N TYR A 54 14.13 9.63 -19.13
CA TYR A 54 12.99 8.71 -19.24
C TYR A 54 12.57 8.57 -20.71
N ALA A 55 13.00 7.49 -21.35
CA ALA A 55 12.41 7.03 -22.60
C ALA A 55 12.57 5.51 -22.72
N LYS A 56 11.48 4.78 -22.45
CA LYS A 56 10.96 3.65 -23.24
C LYS A 56 9.89 2.92 -22.44
N GLU A 57 8.63 3.12 -22.80
CA GLU A 57 7.71 2.03 -23.10
C GLU A 57 6.49 2.57 -23.87
N GLY A 58 6.19 1.90 -24.97
CA GLY A 58 5.38 2.40 -26.07
C GLY A 58 3.89 2.41 -25.79
N ARG A 59 3.24 3.54 -26.09
CA ARG A 59 1.79 3.60 -26.34
C ARG A 59 1.54 3.46 -27.83
N THR A 60 0.85 2.39 -28.23
CA THR A 60 0.17 2.32 -29.52
C THR A 60 -1.15 3.09 -29.42
N ARG A 61 -1.21 4.30 -30.00
CA ARG A 61 -2.46 4.92 -30.43
C ARG A 61 -2.46 4.98 -31.96
N ARG A 62 -3.49 4.41 -32.58
CA ARG A 62 -3.78 4.57 -34.01
C ARG A 62 -4.19 6.02 -34.27
N PRO A 63 -3.70 6.68 -35.35
CA PRO A 63 -4.33 7.88 -35.87
C PRO A 63 -5.14 7.57 -37.15
N GLU A 64 -6.29 8.24 -37.27
CA GLU A 64 -7.05 8.37 -38.52
C GLU A 64 -6.38 9.38 -39.49
N PRO A 65 -6.70 9.34 -40.80
CA PRO A 65 -5.81 9.83 -41.84
C PRO A 65 -5.96 11.34 -42.09
N GLY A 66 -4.91 12.10 -41.81
CA GLY A 66 -4.73 13.49 -42.22
C GLY A 66 -3.53 13.63 -43.15
N ILE A 67 -3.78 14.04 -44.39
CA ILE A 67 -2.80 14.27 -45.45
C ILE A 67 -1.90 15.45 -45.05
N TYR A 68 -0.61 15.22 -44.83
CA TYR A 68 0.42 16.25 -44.94
C TYR A 68 1.68 15.69 -45.60
N ALA A 69 2.04 16.32 -46.72
CA ALA A 69 3.25 16.04 -47.47
C ALA A 69 4.49 16.49 -46.70
N SER A 70 5.43 15.58 -46.48
CA SER A 70 6.76 15.90 -45.96
C SER A 70 7.79 15.83 -47.08
N LEU A 71 8.43 16.97 -47.33
CA LEU A 71 9.60 17.10 -48.20
C LEU A 71 10.72 16.14 -47.74
N CYS A 72 11.22 15.32 -48.66
CA CYS A 72 12.47 14.58 -48.49
C CYS A 72 13.66 15.55 -48.50
N ALA A 73 14.49 15.50 -47.46
CA ALA A 73 15.89 15.89 -47.53
C ALA A 73 16.75 14.62 -47.57
N ILE A 74 17.46 14.44 -48.67
CA ILE A 74 18.35 13.33 -48.97
C ILE A 74 19.70 13.62 -48.29
N THR A 75 20.22 12.67 -47.53
CA THR A 75 21.65 12.59 -47.20
C THR A 75 22.22 11.28 -47.78
N PRO A 76 23.24 11.32 -48.65
CA PRO A 76 23.84 10.13 -49.23
C PRO A 76 24.97 9.58 -48.34
N GLY A 77 25.03 8.25 -48.21
CA GLY A 77 26.26 7.57 -47.82
C GLY A 77 26.24 6.87 -46.46
N SER A 78 25.49 5.79 -46.34
CA SER A 78 25.85 4.68 -45.45
C SER A 78 25.21 3.38 -45.97
N ARG A 79 26.07 2.40 -46.26
CA ARG A 79 25.71 1.05 -46.71
C ARG A 79 25.04 0.30 -45.54
N LEU A 80 23.86 -0.24 -45.77
CA LEU A 80 23.25 -1.25 -44.91
C LEU A 80 23.41 -2.61 -45.59
N ASP A 81 24.15 -3.51 -44.95
CA ASP A 81 24.19 -4.92 -45.33
C ASP A 81 22.84 -5.56 -44.95
N VAL A 82 22.07 -5.92 -45.96
CA VAL A 82 20.82 -6.68 -45.81
C VAL A 82 21.18 -8.17 -45.75
N VAL A 83 21.14 -8.76 -44.56
CA VAL A 83 21.19 -10.22 -44.40
C VAL A 83 19.82 -10.80 -44.75
N HIS A 84 19.68 -11.30 -45.99
CA HIS A 84 18.58 -12.17 -46.39
C HIS A 84 18.79 -13.58 -45.78
N ARG A 85 17.98 -13.98 -44.80
CA ARG A 85 17.78 -15.42 -44.52
C ARG A 85 16.60 -15.94 -45.33
N SER A 86 16.94 -16.63 -46.42
CA SER A 86 16.06 -17.52 -47.18
C SER A 86 16.01 -18.89 -46.50
N CYS A 87 14.81 -19.35 -46.13
CA CYS A 87 14.57 -20.76 -45.80
C CYS A 87 13.80 -21.43 -46.96
N LYS A 88 14.54 -22.08 -47.87
CA LYS A 88 14.15 -23.34 -48.52
C LYS A 88 14.73 -24.44 -47.61
N GLY A 89 14.07 -25.50 -47.18
CA GLY A 89 12.98 -26.27 -47.77
C GLY A 89 13.47 -27.72 -47.91
N THR A 90 12.92 -28.65 -47.13
CA THR A 90 12.75 -30.09 -47.40
C THR A 90 11.66 -30.54 -46.40
N GLY A 91 10.55 -31.20 -46.70
CA GLY A 91 10.11 -31.95 -47.86
C GLY A 91 9.79 -33.38 -47.42
N LYS A 92 8.52 -33.72 -47.17
CA LYS A 92 7.91 -35.06 -47.45
C LYS A 92 6.39 -35.13 -47.17
N VAL A 93 5.64 -34.99 -48.27
CA VAL A 93 4.54 -35.83 -48.80
C VAL A 93 3.55 -36.53 -47.84
N VAL A 94 2.33 -35.95 -47.80
CA VAL A 94 0.98 -36.51 -48.03
C VAL A 94 0.73 -38.02 -47.90
N LYS A 95 -0.27 -38.39 -47.08
CA LYS A 95 -1.27 -39.42 -47.41
C LYS A 95 -2.68 -39.02 -46.93
N LYS A 96 -3.64 -39.08 -47.86
CA LYS A 96 -5.10 -39.01 -47.67
C LYS A 96 -5.63 -40.26 -46.96
N GLY A 97 -6.67 -40.11 -46.16
CA GLY A 97 -7.57 -41.19 -45.72
C GLY A 97 -8.69 -40.62 -44.83
N GLN A 98 -9.83 -40.22 -45.40
CA GLN A 98 -11.09 -40.98 -45.45
C GLN A 98 -11.91 -40.88 -44.15
N LEU A 99 -12.93 -40.00 -44.18
CA LEU A 99 -14.10 -40.02 -43.30
C LEU A 99 -15.05 -41.16 -43.69
N PRO A 100 -15.74 -41.76 -42.72
CA PRO A 100 -17.14 -42.11 -42.85
C PRO A 100 -17.92 -41.56 -41.63
N MET A 101 -19.23 -41.41 -41.60
CA MET A 101 -20.34 -41.42 -42.55
C MET A 101 -21.50 -41.04 -41.64
N PHE A 102 -22.22 -39.96 -41.94
CA PHE A 102 -23.47 -39.62 -41.25
C PHE A 102 -24.53 -40.65 -41.64
N ILE A 103 -25.03 -41.42 -40.68
CA ILE A 103 -26.24 -42.22 -40.84
C ILE A 103 -27.39 -41.39 -40.26
N SER A 104 -28.29 -40.98 -41.15
CA SER A 104 -29.61 -40.44 -40.84
C SER A 104 -30.63 -41.54 -41.15
N ILE A 105 -31.49 -41.90 -40.19
CA ILE A 105 -32.69 -42.71 -40.41
C ILE A 105 -33.87 -42.09 -39.62
N PRO A 106 -35.11 -42.06 -40.16
CA PRO A 106 -36.15 -41.13 -39.73
C PRO A 106 -37.29 -41.76 -38.89
N SER A 107 -37.91 -40.90 -38.07
CA SER A 107 -39.35 -40.77 -37.74
C SER A 107 -40.17 -41.88 -37.03
N ARG A 108 -41.05 -41.36 -36.15
CA ARG A 108 -42.40 -41.82 -35.72
C ARG A 108 -42.54 -42.54 -34.37
N SER A 109 -43.05 -41.75 -33.42
CA SER A 109 -44.29 -41.95 -32.65
C SER A 109 -44.62 -43.35 -32.10
N VAL A 110 -44.42 -43.52 -30.78
CA VAL A 110 -45.23 -44.44 -29.96
C VAL A 110 -45.47 -43.79 -28.59
N ARG A 111 -46.74 -43.55 -28.26
CA ARG A 111 -47.19 -43.17 -26.90
C ARG A 111 -47.29 -44.46 -26.08
N PHE A 112 -46.59 -44.51 -24.94
CA PHE A 112 -46.91 -45.46 -23.87
C PHE A 112 -47.36 -44.70 -22.63
N LEU A 113 -48.61 -44.94 -22.26
CA LEU A 113 -49.23 -44.54 -21.01
C LEU A 113 -48.83 -45.59 -19.95
N PHE A 114 -48.10 -45.19 -18.93
CA PHE A 114 -47.97 -45.95 -17.68
C PHE A 114 -48.24 -45.01 -16.50
N LEU A 115 -49.44 -45.15 -15.94
CA LEU A 115 -49.72 -44.83 -14.54
C LEU A 115 -49.08 -45.93 -13.70
N LEU A 116 -48.36 -45.56 -12.62
CA LEU A 116 -48.44 -46.16 -11.27
C LEU A 116 -47.38 -45.56 -10.31
N LEU A 117 -47.90 -44.89 -9.27
CA LEU A 117 -47.43 -44.71 -7.88
C LEU A 117 -46.03 -44.13 -7.56
N PRO A 118 -45.93 -43.12 -6.68
CA PRO A 118 -44.66 -42.66 -6.16
C PRO A 118 -44.14 -43.63 -5.08
N ALA A 119 -42.98 -44.23 -5.33
CA ALA A 119 -42.22 -44.93 -4.30
C ALA A 119 -41.48 -43.89 -3.44
N THR A 120 -41.91 -43.74 -2.19
CA THR A 120 -41.21 -42.98 -1.16
C THR A 120 -39.92 -43.71 -0.81
N VAL A 121 -38.79 -43.21 -1.28
CA VAL A 121 -37.47 -43.66 -0.80
C VAL A 121 -37.20 -42.92 0.50
N VAL A 122 -37.38 -43.61 1.63
CA VAL A 122 -36.94 -43.15 2.94
C VAL A 122 -35.43 -43.34 3.02
N PHE A 123 -34.67 -42.26 2.85
CA PHE A 123 -33.29 -42.21 3.32
C PHE A 123 -33.31 -41.99 4.84
N THR A 124 -33.05 -43.03 5.62
CA THR A 124 -32.62 -42.88 7.01
C THR A 124 -31.16 -42.44 7.01
N GLY A 125 -30.93 -41.15 6.79
CA GLY A 125 -29.68 -40.49 7.10
C GLY A 125 -29.83 -39.73 8.41
N CYS A 126 -29.17 -40.20 9.48
CA CYS A 126 -28.87 -39.35 10.63
C CYS A 126 -27.96 -38.22 10.13
N GLY A 127 -28.53 -37.03 9.96
CA GLY A 127 -27.82 -35.79 9.71
C GLY A 127 -28.58 -34.71 10.43
N ASP A 128 -27.97 -34.12 11.45
CA ASP A 128 -28.55 -33.06 12.27
C ASP A 128 -29.05 -31.91 11.37
N PRO A 129 -30.28 -31.42 11.59
CA PRO A 129 -30.76 -30.25 10.87
C PRO A 129 -30.00 -29.04 11.40
N THR A 130 -29.22 -28.41 10.52
CA THR A 130 -28.91 -26.97 10.52
C THR A 130 -28.89 -26.32 11.90
N THR A 131 -27.73 -26.30 12.54
CA THR A 131 -27.40 -25.26 13.50
C THR A 131 -27.43 -23.93 12.74
N LEU A 132 -28.58 -23.26 12.74
CA LEU A 132 -28.64 -21.81 12.63
C LEU A 132 -27.71 -21.28 13.72
N SER A 133 -26.56 -20.74 13.32
CA SER A 133 -25.69 -20.02 14.25
C SER A 133 -26.55 -19.01 14.98
N ALA A 134 -26.52 -19.06 16.31
CA ALA A 134 -27.08 -17.98 17.12
C ALA A 134 -26.50 -16.64 16.64
N PRO A 135 -27.24 -15.52 16.72
CA PRO A 135 -26.65 -14.21 16.50
C PRO A 135 -25.44 -14.10 17.43
N GLN A 136 -24.26 -13.89 16.86
CA GLN A 136 -23.07 -13.57 17.64
C GLN A 136 -23.44 -12.38 18.52
N SER A 137 -23.23 -12.50 19.83
CA SER A 137 -23.37 -11.36 20.74
C SER A 137 -22.45 -10.25 20.23
N ALA A 138 -22.98 -9.02 20.14
CA ALA A 138 -22.19 -7.85 19.73
C ALA A 138 -20.85 -7.83 20.49
N SER A 139 -19.76 -7.59 19.76
CA SER A 139 -18.43 -7.50 20.36
C SER A 139 -18.45 -6.44 21.47
N ALA A 140 -17.71 -6.69 22.55
CA ALA A 140 -17.52 -5.68 23.57
C ALA A 140 -16.81 -4.45 22.96
N SER A 141 -17.30 -3.25 23.28
CA SER A 141 -16.60 -2.00 22.93
C SER A 141 -15.25 -1.93 23.62
N ALA A 142 -14.27 -1.34 22.96
CA ALA A 142 -13.01 -0.98 23.56
C ALA A 142 -13.25 0.01 24.71
N SER A 143 -12.59 -0.22 25.84
CA SER A 143 -12.69 0.66 27.01
C SER A 143 -11.55 1.67 27.04
N GLY A 144 -11.88 2.95 27.23
CA GLY A 144 -10.91 4.02 27.43
C GLY A 144 -10.70 4.91 26.19
N PRO A 145 -9.76 5.88 26.27
CA PRO A 145 -9.48 6.79 25.16
C PRO A 145 -8.92 6.04 23.94
N VAL A 146 -9.35 6.43 22.74
CA VAL A 146 -8.83 5.90 21.47
C VAL A 146 -8.14 7.02 20.71
N LYS A 147 -6.87 6.81 20.34
CA LYS A 147 -6.09 7.74 19.53
C LYS A 147 -5.23 7.01 18.52
N VAL A 148 -5.19 7.51 17.29
CA VAL A 148 -4.31 7.01 16.22
C VAL A 148 -3.44 8.17 15.75
N THR A 149 -2.12 8.03 15.91
CA THR A 149 -1.14 9.06 15.49
C THR A 149 -0.28 8.54 14.35
N VAL A 150 -0.24 9.25 13.23
CA VAL A 150 0.55 8.85 12.05
C VAL A 150 2.02 9.15 12.28
N LEU A 151 2.88 8.14 12.17
CA LEU A 151 4.33 8.23 12.39
C LEU A 151 5.14 8.20 11.10
N SER A 152 4.61 7.62 10.02
CA SER A 152 5.23 7.63 8.70
C SER A 152 4.15 7.79 7.64
N THR A 153 4.32 8.77 6.76
CA THR A 153 3.55 8.96 5.53
C THR A 153 4.26 9.98 4.63
N MET A 154 3.69 10.32 3.48
CA MET A 154 4.34 11.18 2.48
C MET A 154 4.43 12.65 2.91
N LEU A 155 3.36 13.19 3.51
CA LEU A 155 3.31 14.57 3.98
C LEU A 155 3.83 14.65 5.40
N ALA A 156 4.49 15.76 5.74
CA ALA A 156 4.97 16.04 7.07
C ALA A 156 4.89 17.55 7.32
N ASP A 157 4.34 17.94 8.46
CA ASP A 157 4.43 19.31 8.98
C ASP A 157 5.77 19.47 9.70
N ASP A 158 5.99 18.56 10.65
CA ASP A 158 7.23 18.33 11.40
C ASP A 158 7.70 16.88 11.11
N GLY A 159 8.99 16.59 11.28
CA GLY A 159 9.57 15.29 10.99
C GLY A 159 9.84 15.02 9.51
N ILE A 160 9.93 13.73 9.17
CA ILE A 160 10.40 13.23 7.87
C ILE A 160 9.28 12.48 7.17
N GLY A 161 8.88 13.00 6.01
CA GLY A 161 7.99 12.31 5.08
C GLY A 161 8.70 11.23 4.26
N GLU A 162 8.00 10.15 3.95
CA GLU A 162 8.46 9.08 3.06
C GLU A 162 7.31 8.38 2.34
N TRP A 163 7.63 7.68 1.25
CA TRP A 163 6.72 6.68 0.72
C TRP A 163 6.72 5.47 1.65
N GLY A 164 5.80 5.45 2.61
CA GLY A 164 5.54 4.37 3.56
C GLY A 164 4.38 4.72 4.49
N TYR A 165 4.03 3.77 5.37
CA TYR A 165 3.02 4.01 6.40
C TYR A 165 3.44 3.41 7.75
N ALA A 166 3.14 4.15 8.81
CA ALA A 166 3.15 3.65 10.19
C ALA A 166 2.25 4.53 11.06
N ALA A 167 1.62 3.95 12.06
CA ALA A 167 0.84 4.68 13.06
C ALA A 167 0.98 4.06 14.46
N LEU A 168 1.03 4.90 15.48
CA LEU A 168 0.82 4.48 16.86
C LEU A 168 -0.67 4.49 17.16
N VAL A 169 -1.20 3.33 17.55
CA VAL A 169 -2.60 3.15 17.95
C VAL A 169 -2.64 2.98 19.46
N GLU A 170 -3.40 3.83 20.13
CA GLU A 170 -3.56 3.85 21.59
C GLU A 170 -5.03 3.61 21.91
N VAL A 171 -5.33 2.56 22.69
CA VAL A 171 -6.68 2.16 23.10
C VAL A 171 -6.67 1.83 24.58
N GLY A 172 -7.18 2.73 25.41
CA GLY A 172 -7.07 2.60 26.86
C GLY A 172 -5.60 2.59 27.28
N GLU A 173 -5.15 1.49 27.91
CA GLU A 173 -3.75 1.28 28.29
C GLU A 173 -2.92 0.59 27.18
N GLN A 174 -3.58 0.07 26.13
CA GLN A 174 -2.91 -0.66 25.06
C GLN A 174 -2.27 0.30 24.07
N ARG A 175 -1.06 -0.03 23.63
CA ARG A 175 -0.30 0.72 22.63
C ARG A 175 0.25 -0.26 21.61
N ILE A 176 -0.23 -0.14 20.37
CA ILE A 176 0.12 -1.02 19.25
C ILE A 176 0.76 -0.17 18.16
N LEU A 177 1.90 -0.62 17.64
CA LEU A 177 2.47 -0.03 16.44
C LEU A 177 1.88 -0.73 15.21
N PHE A 178 1.21 0.02 14.34
CA PHE A 178 0.66 -0.48 13.09
C PHE A 178 1.58 -0.07 11.93
N ASP A 179 2.19 -1.05 11.27
CA ASP A 179 3.29 -0.90 10.29
C ASP A 179 4.52 -0.14 10.82
N THR A 180 5.59 -0.13 10.03
CA THR A 180 6.93 0.36 10.44
C THR A 180 7.60 1.24 9.39
N GLY A 181 6.85 1.74 8.41
CA GLY A 181 7.37 2.62 7.36
C GLY A 181 8.35 1.92 6.42
N ASN A 182 9.05 2.73 5.63
CA ASN A 182 9.92 2.26 4.55
C ASN A 182 11.40 2.34 4.89
N ARG A 183 11.87 3.51 5.29
CA ARG A 183 13.29 3.66 5.64
C ARG A 183 13.49 3.19 7.07
N PRO A 184 14.63 2.53 7.37
CA PRO A 184 14.88 1.95 8.68
C PRO A 184 14.69 2.91 9.87
N GLN A 185 14.98 4.20 9.69
CA GLN A 185 15.06 5.17 10.78
C GLN A 185 13.85 6.11 10.89
N THR A 186 12.97 6.19 9.87
CA THR A 186 11.97 7.26 9.79
C THR A 186 11.02 7.25 10.97
N VAL A 187 10.43 6.10 11.28
CA VAL A 187 9.46 5.98 12.40
C VAL A 187 10.11 6.31 13.74
N LEU A 188 11.35 5.85 13.98
CA LEU A 188 12.06 6.13 15.23
C LEU A 188 12.41 7.62 15.37
N GLN A 189 12.82 8.27 14.29
CA GLN A 189 13.13 9.70 14.29
C GLN A 189 11.88 10.55 14.50
N ASN A 190 10.79 10.25 13.77
CA ASN A 190 9.53 10.95 13.90
C ASN A 190 8.92 10.77 15.30
N ALA A 191 8.98 9.56 15.87
CA ALA A 191 8.52 9.34 17.25
C ALA A 191 9.28 10.21 18.26
N ARG A 192 10.61 10.34 18.12
CA ARG A 192 11.43 11.21 18.97
C ARG A 192 11.06 12.69 18.81
N GLU A 193 10.88 13.16 17.58
CA GLU A 193 10.52 14.55 17.30
C GLU A 193 9.12 14.91 17.83
N LEU A 194 8.18 13.96 17.76
CA LEU A 194 6.83 14.07 18.31
C LEU A 194 6.77 13.83 19.83
N ASN A 195 7.91 13.58 20.49
CA ASN A 195 8.00 13.22 21.91
C ASN A 195 7.14 12.00 22.31
N LEU A 196 7.07 11.01 21.42
CA LEU A 196 6.38 9.74 21.64
C LEU A 196 7.40 8.66 22.00
N ASP A 197 7.24 8.09 23.20
CA ASP A 197 8.04 6.94 23.63
C ASP A 197 7.44 5.65 23.08
N LEU A 198 8.21 4.91 22.26
CA LEU A 198 7.82 3.61 21.72
C LEU A 198 8.43 2.43 22.50
N SER A 199 9.25 2.66 23.52
CA SER A 199 9.93 1.59 24.27
C SER A 199 8.97 0.68 25.04
N ASN A 200 7.77 1.17 25.35
CA ASN A 200 6.72 0.38 26.00
C ASN A 200 5.73 -0.26 25.02
N VAL A 201 5.94 -0.14 23.70
CA VAL A 201 5.15 -0.84 22.69
C VAL A 201 5.72 -2.23 22.51
N THR A 202 4.99 -3.27 22.93
CA THR A 202 5.40 -4.68 22.82
C THR A 202 4.90 -5.34 21.55
N GLU A 203 3.74 -4.93 21.06
CA GLU A 203 3.03 -5.51 19.92
C GLU A 203 3.10 -4.62 18.68
N VAL A 204 3.35 -5.25 17.53
CA VAL A 204 3.32 -4.63 16.21
C VAL A 204 2.40 -5.42 15.30
N ILE A 205 1.66 -4.72 14.45
CA ILE A 205 0.90 -5.32 13.36
C ILE A 205 1.60 -4.94 12.06
N LEU A 206 1.90 -5.92 11.19
CA LEU A 206 2.27 -5.63 9.81
C LEU A 206 1.10 -5.99 8.90
N SER A 207 0.59 -4.98 8.20
CA SER A 207 -0.59 -5.11 7.35
C SER A 207 -0.35 -6.05 6.16
N HIS A 208 0.84 -5.99 5.54
CA HIS A 208 1.25 -6.83 4.41
C HIS A 208 2.77 -6.80 4.19
N HIS A 209 3.27 -7.56 3.20
CA HIS A 209 4.71 -7.81 3.03
C HIS A 209 5.53 -6.69 2.35
N HIS A 210 4.92 -5.57 1.94
CA HIS A 210 5.66 -4.57 1.15
C HIS A 210 6.70 -3.82 2.00
N SER A 211 7.83 -3.49 1.35
CA SER A 211 8.99 -2.87 2.00
C SER A 211 8.66 -1.56 2.70
N ASP A 212 7.70 -0.81 2.17
CA ASP A 212 7.26 0.48 2.66
C ASP A 212 6.36 0.44 3.91
N HIS A 213 6.10 -0.77 4.42
CA HIS A 213 5.37 -1.05 5.65
C HIS A 213 6.21 -1.82 6.69
N ILE A 214 7.29 -2.49 6.27
CA ILE A 214 8.09 -3.38 7.14
C ILE A 214 9.53 -2.90 7.37
N GLY A 215 9.92 -1.80 6.73
CA GLY A 215 11.31 -1.38 6.61
C GLY A 215 11.95 -0.91 7.92
N GLY A 216 11.15 -0.37 8.84
CA GLY A 216 11.63 0.08 10.15
C GLY A 216 11.72 -1.00 11.22
N LEU A 217 11.13 -2.19 11.01
CA LEU A 217 10.94 -3.19 12.07
C LEU A 217 12.23 -3.55 12.81
N MET A 218 13.30 -3.89 12.08
CA MET A 218 14.56 -4.32 12.71
C MET A 218 15.24 -3.20 13.49
N THR A 219 15.20 -1.97 12.97
CA THR A 219 15.78 -0.81 13.66
C THR A 219 15.00 -0.50 14.92
N LEU A 220 13.67 -0.46 14.84
CA LEU A 220 12.82 -0.23 16.01
C LEU A 220 13.07 -1.29 17.08
N ARG A 221 13.07 -2.57 16.72
CA ARG A 221 13.39 -3.66 17.65
C ARG A 221 14.77 -3.48 18.27
N SER A 222 15.81 -3.32 17.46
CA SER A 222 17.20 -3.21 17.96
C SER A 222 17.41 -2.00 18.87
N GLU A 223 16.79 -0.86 18.57
CA GLU A 223 17.01 0.39 19.31
C GLU A 223 16.17 0.46 20.58
N LEU A 224 14.90 0.03 20.50
CA LEU A 224 13.98 0.09 21.63
C LEU A 224 14.23 -1.06 22.62
N SER A 225 14.71 -2.22 22.16
CA SER A 225 15.05 -3.34 23.05
C SER A 225 16.21 -3.02 24.01
N MET A 226 17.03 -2.02 23.70
CA MET A 226 18.06 -1.52 24.62
C MET A 226 17.47 -0.83 25.86
N GLN A 227 16.27 -0.30 25.75
CA GLN A 227 15.56 0.38 26.86
C GLN A 227 14.60 -0.57 27.56
N ASN A 228 13.87 -1.37 26.80
CA ASN A 228 12.95 -2.38 27.30
C ASN A 228 13.08 -3.65 26.44
N PRO A 229 13.60 -4.78 26.97
CA PRO A 229 13.78 -6.02 26.22
C PRO A 229 12.51 -6.55 25.52
N ASP A 230 11.32 -6.17 26.00
CA ASP A 230 10.03 -6.59 25.45
C ASP A 230 9.51 -5.66 24.34
N ALA A 231 10.17 -4.53 24.08
CA ALA A 231 9.78 -3.59 23.04
C ALA A 231 9.80 -4.24 21.66
N ILE A 232 8.69 -4.15 20.91
CA ILE A 232 8.57 -4.70 19.55
C ILE A 232 8.90 -6.21 19.55
N SER A 233 8.49 -6.95 20.59
CA SER A 233 8.82 -8.38 20.74
C SER A 233 7.84 -9.30 20.03
N THR A 234 6.60 -8.84 19.79
CA THR A 234 5.55 -9.64 19.17
C THR A 234 5.02 -8.94 17.91
N VAL A 235 5.05 -9.64 16.78
CA VAL A 235 4.57 -9.13 15.50
C VAL A 235 3.42 -9.97 14.97
N HIS A 236 2.24 -9.37 14.85
CA HIS A 236 1.04 -10.00 14.31
C HIS A 236 0.96 -9.76 12.80
N VAL A 237 0.65 -10.82 12.05
CA VAL A 237 0.60 -10.80 10.58
C VAL A 237 -0.51 -11.70 10.05
N GLY A 238 -1.06 -11.35 8.88
CA GLY A 238 -1.98 -12.23 8.16
C GLY A 238 -1.28 -13.43 7.52
N SER A 239 -1.98 -14.55 7.41
CA SER A 239 -1.47 -15.73 6.71
C SER A 239 -1.21 -15.42 5.23
N GLY A 240 -0.06 -15.87 4.71
CA GLY A 240 0.40 -15.54 3.35
C GLY A 240 1.57 -14.55 3.31
N ILE A 241 1.83 -13.83 4.42
CA ILE A 241 2.89 -12.81 4.45
C ILE A 241 4.28 -13.39 4.18
N PHE A 242 4.52 -14.64 4.55
CA PHE A 242 5.79 -15.36 4.35
C PHE A 242 5.82 -16.24 3.08
N ALA A 243 4.75 -16.26 2.29
CA ALA A 243 4.69 -17.07 1.08
C ALA A 243 5.77 -16.64 0.07
N ALA A 244 6.38 -17.61 -0.62
CA ALA A 244 7.37 -17.35 -1.64
C ALA A 244 6.78 -16.51 -2.78
N ARG A 245 7.50 -15.48 -3.21
CA ARG A 245 7.08 -14.58 -4.29
C ARG A 245 8.15 -14.51 -5.35
N ARG A 246 7.71 -14.46 -6.61
CA ARG A 246 8.60 -14.30 -7.78
C ARG A 246 8.21 -13.06 -8.55
N ASP A 247 9.21 -12.42 -9.14
CA ASP A 247 9.00 -11.33 -10.10
C ASP A 247 8.67 -11.86 -11.50
N ARG A 248 8.63 -10.96 -12.48
CA ARG A 248 8.27 -11.26 -13.88
C ARG A 248 9.11 -12.41 -14.49
N ASP A 249 10.38 -12.50 -14.11
CA ASP A 249 11.31 -13.49 -14.67
C ASP A 249 11.15 -14.86 -13.98
N ARG A 250 10.31 -14.94 -12.93
CA ARG A 250 9.84 -16.15 -12.22
C ARG A 250 10.90 -16.99 -11.50
N GLU A 251 12.15 -16.54 -11.47
CA GLU A 251 13.25 -17.32 -10.88
C GLU A 251 13.64 -16.84 -9.47
N ARG A 252 13.69 -15.52 -9.25
CA ARG A 252 14.21 -14.95 -7.99
C ARG A 252 13.14 -14.84 -6.92
N GLU A 253 13.48 -15.25 -5.70
CA GLU A 253 12.66 -15.00 -4.52
C GLU A 253 12.72 -13.52 -4.17
N VAL A 254 11.56 -12.86 -4.10
CA VAL A 254 11.46 -11.42 -3.89
C VAL A 254 10.64 -11.03 -2.66
N ASN A 255 10.16 -11.99 -1.86
CA ASN A 255 9.48 -11.67 -0.61
C ASN A 255 10.50 -11.24 0.47
N PRO A 256 10.54 -9.95 0.88
CA PRO A 256 11.46 -9.46 1.90
C PRO A 256 11.16 -10.03 3.30
N MET A 257 9.95 -10.53 3.54
CA MET A 257 9.55 -11.09 4.83
C MET A 257 10.28 -12.39 5.16
N ILE A 258 10.75 -13.15 4.17
CA ILE A 258 11.49 -14.41 4.40
C ILE A 258 12.82 -14.16 5.13
N PRO A 259 13.75 -13.33 4.61
CA PRO A 259 14.97 -13.00 5.36
C PRO A 259 14.68 -12.16 6.61
N LEU A 260 13.70 -11.25 6.57
CA LEU A 260 13.32 -10.43 7.72
C LEU A 260 12.86 -11.30 8.91
N ARG A 261 12.05 -12.33 8.65
CA ARG A 261 11.56 -13.25 9.68
C ARG A 261 12.70 -13.84 10.49
N LYS A 262 13.69 -14.38 9.78
CA LYS A 262 14.87 -15.00 10.38
C LYS A 262 15.68 -13.99 11.22
N ALA A 263 15.85 -12.77 10.72
CA ALA A 263 16.58 -11.72 11.43
C ALA A 263 15.83 -11.26 12.69
N PHE A 264 14.51 -11.10 12.61
CA PHE A 264 13.69 -10.66 13.73
C PHE A 264 13.58 -11.73 14.82
N GLU A 265 13.36 -13.00 14.44
CA GLU A 265 13.37 -14.13 15.39
C GLU A 265 14.74 -14.27 16.08
N ALA A 266 15.84 -14.03 15.38
CA ALA A 266 17.19 -14.02 15.96
C ALA A 266 17.42 -12.86 16.97
N SER A 267 16.59 -11.81 16.95
CA SER A 267 16.61 -10.72 17.95
C SER A 267 15.79 -11.03 19.21
N GLY A 268 15.23 -12.24 19.31
CA GLY A 268 14.32 -12.64 20.39
C GLY A 268 12.87 -12.20 20.18
N GLY A 269 12.54 -11.60 19.03
CA GLY A 269 11.17 -11.32 18.64
C GLY A 269 10.44 -12.57 18.14
N SER A 270 9.12 -12.51 18.04
CA SER A 270 8.29 -13.60 17.54
C SER A 270 7.20 -13.10 16.60
N PHE A 271 6.82 -13.94 15.62
CA PHE A 271 5.67 -13.69 14.76
C PHE A 271 4.48 -14.55 15.17
N VAL A 272 3.31 -13.92 15.23
CA VAL A 272 2.02 -14.59 15.39
C VAL A 272 1.27 -14.48 14.06
N VAL A 273 1.04 -15.63 13.41
CA VAL A 273 0.38 -15.68 12.10
C VAL A 273 -1.10 -15.98 12.28
N HIS A 274 -1.94 -15.10 11.75
CA HIS A 274 -3.39 -15.17 11.86
C HIS A 274 -4.01 -15.62 10.54
N HIS A 275 -4.78 -16.71 10.60
CA HIS A 275 -5.49 -17.27 9.44
C HIS A 275 -6.90 -16.69 9.26
N GLY A 276 -7.35 -15.88 10.21
CA GLY A 276 -8.66 -15.26 10.25
C GLY A 276 -8.70 -14.16 11.30
N PRO A 277 -9.89 -13.67 11.66
CA PRO A 277 -10.03 -12.55 12.56
C PRO A 277 -9.75 -12.98 14.00
N VAL A 278 -9.14 -12.08 14.77
CA VAL A 278 -8.80 -12.29 16.18
C VAL A 278 -9.00 -11.02 16.99
N GLU A 279 -9.57 -11.14 18.17
CA GLU A 279 -9.60 -10.07 19.17
C GLU A 279 -8.26 -10.10 19.93
N LEU A 280 -7.40 -9.12 19.67
CA LEU A 280 -6.08 -9.02 20.32
C LEU A 280 -6.24 -8.52 21.76
N HIS A 281 -7.13 -7.55 21.94
CA HIS A 281 -7.52 -6.96 23.23
C HIS A 281 -9.02 -6.68 23.21
N PRO A 282 -9.70 -6.51 24.36
CA PRO A 282 -11.14 -6.21 24.39
C PRO A 282 -11.51 -5.04 23.47
N GLY A 283 -12.31 -5.32 22.43
CA GLY A 283 -12.75 -4.36 21.42
C GLY A 283 -11.70 -3.97 20.38
N VAL A 284 -10.53 -4.62 20.35
CA VAL A 284 -9.44 -4.37 19.39
C VAL A 284 -9.16 -5.64 18.59
N TRP A 285 -9.56 -5.63 17.33
CA TRP A 285 -9.53 -6.77 16.43
C TRP A 285 -8.50 -6.59 15.33
N LEU A 286 -7.82 -7.66 14.97
CA LEU A 286 -7.10 -7.78 13.70
C LEU A 286 -7.93 -8.64 12.76
N THR A 287 -8.20 -8.14 11.55
CA THR A 287 -9.06 -8.86 10.58
C THR A 287 -8.47 -10.19 10.12
N GLY A 288 -7.14 -10.31 10.13
CA GLY A 288 -6.44 -11.30 9.30
C GLY A 288 -6.73 -11.07 7.81
N PRO A 289 -6.49 -12.08 6.95
CA PRO A 289 -6.83 -12.04 5.54
C PRO A 289 -8.27 -11.59 5.26
N VAL A 290 -8.44 -10.52 4.48
CA VAL A 290 -9.76 -9.96 4.16
C VAL A 290 -10.37 -10.61 2.90
N PRO A 291 -11.61 -11.13 2.95
CA PRO A 291 -12.35 -11.60 1.78
C PRO A 291 -12.62 -10.49 0.76
N ARG A 292 -12.50 -10.80 -0.54
CA ARG A 292 -12.68 -9.84 -1.65
C ARG A 292 -14.00 -10.08 -2.38
N VAL A 293 -15.10 -9.58 -1.81
CA VAL A 293 -16.46 -9.75 -2.36
C VAL A 293 -16.87 -8.62 -3.30
N HIS A 294 -16.22 -7.46 -3.20
CA HIS A 294 -16.38 -6.29 -4.07
C HIS A 294 -15.32 -6.23 -5.17
N PRO A 295 -15.58 -5.47 -6.26
CA PRO A 295 -14.66 -5.36 -7.40
C PRO A 295 -13.40 -4.51 -7.11
N GLU A 296 -13.12 -4.19 -5.84
CA GLU A 296 -11.90 -3.50 -5.44
C GLU A 296 -10.69 -4.36 -5.83
N ARG A 297 -9.85 -3.79 -6.68
CA ARG A 297 -8.64 -4.45 -7.19
C ARG A 297 -7.45 -3.54 -6.94
N ASN A 298 -7.05 -3.50 -5.68
CA ASN A 298 -6.03 -2.59 -5.19
C ASN A 298 -4.65 -3.23 -5.19
N TRP A 299 -4.31 -4.04 -6.18
CA TRP A 299 -2.99 -4.65 -6.36
C TRP A 299 -2.62 -4.61 -7.83
N GLY A 300 -1.33 -4.75 -8.13
CA GLY A 300 -0.85 -4.70 -9.51
C GLY A 300 0.56 -5.23 -9.67
N GLY A 301 1.05 -5.13 -10.91
CA GLY A 301 2.38 -5.57 -11.30
C GLY A 301 2.48 -7.05 -11.70
N ASP A 302 3.69 -7.46 -12.01
CA ASP A 302 4.00 -8.79 -12.53
C ASP A 302 4.36 -9.81 -11.44
N ARG A 303 4.17 -9.45 -10.16
CA ARG A 303 4.48 -10.34 -9.04
C ARG A 303 3.56 -11.56 -9.04
N ARG A 304 4.13 -12.67 -8.64
CA ARG A 304 3.44 -13.96 -8.51
C ARG A 304 3.74 -14.56 -7.14
N ILE A 305 2.72 -15.10 -6.51
CA ILE A 305 2.82 -15.85 -5.25
C ILE A 305 2.83 -17.34 -5.58
N LEU A 306 3.66 -18.10 -4.87
CA LEU A 306 3.73 -19.55 -5.00
C LEU A 306 2.73 -20.19 -4.02
N GLU A 307 1.67 -20.78 -4.57
CA GLU A 307 0.64 -21.49 -3.82
C GLU A 307 0.53 -22.92 -4.35
N GLU A 308 0.66 -23.91 -3.46
CA GLU A 308 0.60 -25.34 -3.79
C GLU A 308 1.49 -25.74 -4.99
N GLY A 309 2.67 -25.11 -5.12
CA GLY A 309 3.61 -25.36 -6.22
C GLY A 309 3.29 -24.65 -7.53
N THR A 310 2.23 -23.86 -7.58
CA THR A 310 1.81 -23.08 -8.75
C THR A 310 2.04 -21.59 -8.52
N LEU A 311 2.61 -20.90 -9.51
CA LEU A 311 2.71 -19.44 -9.50
C LEU A 311 1.40 -18.82 -9.99
N ILE A 312 0.68 -18.18 -9.07
CA ILE A 312 -0.56 -17.46 -9.36
C ILE A 312 -0.36 -15.95 -9.19
N GLU A 313 -1.34 -15.17 -9.62
CA GLU A 313 -1.34 -13.73 -9.37
C GLU A 313 -1.24 -13.43 -7.88
N ASP A 314 -0.29 -12.57 -7.51
CA ASP A 314 -0.19 -12.07 -6.14
C ASP A 314 -1.20 -10.95 -5.92
N ASN A 315 -2.29 -11.29 -5.24
CA ASN A 315 -3.32 -10.34 -4.82
C ASN A 315 -3.12 -9.85 -3.38
N LEU A 316 -1.97 -10.15 -2.76
CA LEU A 316 -1.66 -9.88 -1.36
C LEU A 316 -2.65 -10.54 -0.39
N PRO A 317 -2.72 -11.88 -0.33
CA PRO A 317 -3.71 -12.59 0.47
C PRO A 317 -3.61 -12.28 1.96
N GLU A 318 -2.44 -11.84 2.45
CA GLU A 318 -2.22 -11.49 3.85
C GLU A 318 -2.76 -10.12 4.29
N ASP A 319 -3.21 -9.26 3.35
CA ASP A 319 -3.63 -7.89 3.66
C ASP A 319 -4.64 -7.88 4.81
N SER A 320 -4.23 -7.21 5.89
CA SER A 320 -4.94 -7.17 7.17
C SER A 320 -5.08 -5.73 7.66
N SER A 321 -6.14 -5.45 8.42
CA SER A 321 -6.40 -4.14 9.04
C SER A 321 -6.74 -4.30 10.52
N LEU A 322 -6.50 -3.25 11.29
CA LEU A 322 -6.91 -3.19 12.69
C LEU A 322 -8.31 -2.56 12.77
N VAL A 323 -9.17 -3.11 13.61
CA VAL A 323 -10.55 -2.67 13.84
C VAL A 323 -10.72 -2.41 15.32
N ILE A 324 -11.23 -1.23 15.68
CA ILE A 324 -11.53 -0.87 17.06
C ILE A 324 -13.04 -0.67 17.17
N VAL A 325 -13.67 -1.43 18.05
CA VAL A 325 -15.11 -1.34 18.34
C VAL A 325 -15.33 -0.23 19.35
N THR A 326 -16.20 0.73 19.04
CA THR A 326 -16.55 1.83 19.94
C THR A 326 -18.05 2.06 19.93
N ASP A 327 -18.54 2.82 20.92
CA ASP A 327 -19.96 3.18 20.98
C ASP A 327 -20.40 4.12 19.83
N GLU A 328 -19.45 4.78 19.16
CA GLU A 328 -19.68 5.62 17.97
C GLU A 328 -19.62 4.82 16.65
N GLY A 329 -19.24 3.54 16.72
CA GLY A 329 -19.04 2.66 15.56
C GLY A 329 -17.60 2.15 15.44
N LEU A 330 -17.29 1.58 14.29
CA LEU A 330 -15.98 0.99 13.99
C LEU A 330 -14.96 2.04 13.57
N ILE A 331 -13.76 1.96 14.13
CA ILE A 331 -12.57 2.63 13.60
C ILE A 331 -11.72 1.58 12.89
N VAL A 332 -11.46 1.77 11.60
CA VAL A 332 -10.60 0.90 10.79
C VAL A 332 -9.28 1.60 10.51
N VAL A 333 -8.16 0.96 10.88
CA VAL A 333 -6.80 1.40 10.56
C VAL A 333 -6.19 0.45 9.54
N SER A 334 -5.75 0.98 8.41
CA SER A 334 -5.21 0.21 7.29
C SER A 334 -3.83 0.71 6.84
N GLY A 335 -2.99 -0.22 6.37
CA GLY A 335 -1.66 0.10 5.84
C GLY A 335 -1.78 0.61 4.41
N CYS A 336 -2.03 -0.31 3.47
CA CYS A 336 -2.39 0.01 2.09
C CYS A 336 -3.84 -0.33 1.73
N GLY A 337 -4.49 -1.27 2.41
CA GLY A 337 -5.84 -1.72 2.07
C GLY A 337 -5.90 -2.39 0.69
N HIS A 338 -4.97 -3.32 0.41
CA HIS A 338 -4.92 -4.05 -0.86
C HIS A 338 -6.16 -4.93 -1.09
N ALA A 339 -6.84 -5.38 -0.04
CA ALA A 339 -8.12 -6.06 -0.13
C ALA A 339 -9.28 -5.13 -0.49
N GLY A 340 -9.10 -3.80 -0.35
CA GLY A 340 -10.15 -2.80 -0.58
C GLY A 340 -10.82 -2.36 0.72
N ILE A 341 -11.02 -1.05 0.88
CA ILE A 341 -11.57 -0.47 2.11
C ILE A 341 -13.04 -0.87 2.31
N ILE A 342 -13.81 -1.07 1.23
CA ILE A 342 -15.21 -1.50 1.36
C ILE A 342 -15.28 -2.99 1.76
N ASN A 343 -14.46 -3.85 1.15
CA ASN A 343 -14.30 -5.24 1.58
C ASN A 343 -13.89 -5.32 3.07
N THR A 344 -12.90 -4.54 3.49
CA THR A 344 -12.43 -4.52 4.87
C THR A 344 -13.50 -4.03 5.85
N ALA A 345 -14.20 -2.95 5.53
CA ALA A 345 -15.22 -2.39 6.43
C ALA A 345 -16.46 -3.30 6.56
N GLU A 346 -16.93 -3.90 5.47
CA GLU A 346 -18.05 -4.85 5.52
C GLU A 346 -17.64 -6.15 6.27
N TYR A 347 -16.39 -6.61 6.10
CA TYR A 347 -15.88 -7.75 6.86
C TYR A 347 -15.70 -7.42 8.35
N ALA A 348 -15.23 -6.22 8.70
CA ALA A 348 -15.17 -5.74 10.08
C ALA A 348 -16.55 -5.72 10.73
N ALA A 349 -17.58 -5.28 9.98
CA ALA A 349 -18.95 -5.32 10.44
C ALA A 349 -19.46 -6.75 10.68
N GLU A 350 -19.11 -7.70 9.80
CA GLU A 350 -19.43 -9.12 9.99
C GLU A 350 -18.79 -9.69 11.26
N ILE A 351 -17.50 -9.44 11.49
CA ILE A 351 -16.74 -9.95 12.64
C ILE A 351 -17.30 -9.40 13.97
N THR A 352 -17.68 -8.13 13.99
CA THR A 352 -18.02 -7.40 15.23
C THR A 352 -19.52 -7.28 15.48
N SER A 353 -20.33 -7.56 14.45
CA SER A 353 -21.78 -7.27 14.40
C SER A 353 -22.14 -5.78 14.56
N ILE A 354 -21.22 -4.87 14.17
CA ILE A 354 -21.43 -3.41 14.17
C ILE A 354 -21.34 -2.90 12.73
N ASP A 355 -22.41 -2.34 12.19
CA ASP A 355 -22.53 -1.93 10.78
C ASP A 355 -22.16 -0.47 10.51
N GLN A 356 -21.92 0.31 11.56
CA GLN A 356 -21.53 1.72 11.48
C GLN A 356 -20.00 1.84 11.39
N LEU A 357 -19.48 2.31 10.25
CA LEU A 357 -18.08 2.71 10.11
C LEU A 357 -17.96 4.16 10.59
N HIS A 358 -17.34 4.38 11.75
CA HIS A 358 -17.13 5.72 12.29
C HIS A 358 -15.92 6.40 11.63
N ALA A 359 -14.78 5.71 11.59
CA ALA A 359 -13.54 6.26 11.02
C ALA A 359 -12.78 5.26 10.15
N ALA A 360 -12.17 5.75 9.07
CA ALA A 360 -11.21 5.02 8.26
C ALA A 360 -9.88 5.80 8.21
N ILE A 361 -8.79 5.17 8.66
CA ILE A 361 -7.49 5.82 8.87
C ILE A 361 -6.39 5.04 8.16
N GLY A 362 -5.56 5.73 7.38
CA GLY A 362 -4.37 5.16 6.74
C GLY A 362 -4.44 5.09 5.22
N GLY A 363 -3.76 4.11 4.62
CA GLY A 363 -3.71 3.93 3.17
C GLY A 363 -4.81 3.01 2.65
N PHE A 364 -5.44 3.40 1.53
CA PHE A 364 -6.52 2.64 0.87
C PHE A 364 -6.21 2.27 -0.59
N HIS A 365 -5.01 2.61 -1.07
CA HIS A 365 -4.46 2.25 -2.38
C HIS A 365 -5.31 2.71 -3.57
N LEU A 366 -5.74 3.99 -3.49
CA LEU A 366 -6.65 4.64 -4.44
C LEU A 366 -5.96 5.72 -5.29
N PHE A 367 -4.66 5.96 -5.14
CA PHE A 367 -3.94 7.04 -5.84
C PHE A 367 -3.97 6.92 -7.38
N HIS A 368 -4.15 5.72 -7.91
CA HIS A 368 -4.32 5.42 -9.34
C HIS A 368 -5.75 4.97 -9.69
N ALA A 369 -6.69 5.06 -8.76
CA ALA A 369 -8.08 4.69 -9.01
C ALA A 369 -8.72 5.63 -10.02
N SER A 370 -9.63 5.10 -10.85
CA SER A 370 -10.42 5.93 -11.76
C SER A 370 -11.47 6.74 -10.99
N ASP A 371 -11.91 7.88 -11.54
CA ASP A 371 -13.01 8.67 -10.96
C ASP A 371 -14.26 7.83 -10.71
N LYS A 372 -14.55 6.85 -11.59
CA LYS A 372 -15.67 5.91 -11.40
C LYS A 372 -15.48 5.05 -10.15
N THR A 373 -14.27 4.57 -9.90
CA THR A 373 -13.92 3.79 -8.71
C THR A 373 -14.03 4.66 -7.47
N LEU A 374 -13.43 5.87 -7.49
CA LEU A 374 -13.49 6.81 -6.36
C LEU A 374 -14.93 7.20 -6.00
N ALA A 375 -15.75 7.51 -7.00
CA ALA A 375 -17.18 7.82 -6.79
C ALA A 375 -17.97 6.62 -6.25
N TRP A 376 -17.63 5.39 -6.66
CA TRP A 376 -18.25 4.18 -6.11
C TRP A 376 -17.82 3.96 -4.65
N THR A 377 -16.52 4.06 -4.36
CA THR A 377 -15.97 3.90 -3.02
C THR A 377 -16.55 4.94 -2.07
N GLY A 378 -16.58 6.23 -2.44
CA GLY A 378 -17.13 7.28 -1.57
C GLY A 378 -18.62 7.10 -1.28
N LYS A 379 -19.43 6.67 -2.27
CA LYS A 379 -20.85 6.32 -2.03
C LYS A 379 -21.01 5.14 -1.08
N LYS A 380 -20.15 4.13 -1.19
CA LYS A 380 -20.13 2.98 -0.29
C LYS A 380 -19.72 3.38 1.14
N LEU A 381 -18.67 4.18 1.30
CA LEU A 381 -18.26 4.72 2.59
C LEU A 381 -19.39 5.53 3.25
N LYS A 382 -20.09 6.37 2.47
CA LYS A 382 -21.27 7.10 2.94
C LYS A 382 -22.39 6.18 3.41
N ALA A 383 -22.65 5.10 2.66
CA ALA A 383 -23.67 4.12 3.02
C ALA A 383 -23.33 3.35 4.30
N LEU A 384 -22.03 3.17 4.59
CA LEU A 384 -21.51 2.61 5.85
C LEU A 384 -21.48 3.64 6.98
N GLY A 385 -21.92 4.88 6.75
CA GLY A 385 -22.03 5.89 7.78
C GLY A 385 -20.73 6.62 8.14
N ILE A 386 -19.68 6.57 7.29
CA ILE A 386 -18.39 7.22 7.60
C ILE A 386 -18.53 8.66 8.10
N GLU A 387 -17.85 8.98 9.21
CA GLU A 387 -17.76 10.34 9.75
C GLU A 387 -16.35 10.91 9.66
N HIS A 388 -15.31 10.06 9.75
CA HIS A 388 -13.92 10.49 9.69
C HIS A 388 -13.11 9.69 8.67
N LEU A 389 -12.60 10.36 7.65
CA LEU A 389 -11.67 9.81 6.67
C LEU A 389 -10.30 10.46 6.82
N HIS A 390 -9.34 9.73 7.36
CA HIS A 390 -7.96 10.22 7.51
C HIS A 390 -7.04 9.44 6.58
N GLY A 391 -7.03 9.86 5.30
CA GLY A 391 -6.38 9.13 4.22
C GLY A 391 -4.92 9.52 4.05
N GLY A 392 -4.01 8.57 4.24
CA GLY A 392 -2.56 8.75 4.07
C GLY A 392 -1.97 7.87 2.97
N HIS A 393 -0.65 7.98 2.79
CA HIS A 393 0.15 7.05 1.99
C HIS A 393 -0.42 6.83 0.56
N CYS A 394 -0.70 5.59 0.17
CA CYS A 394 -1.18 5.18 -1.14
C CYS A 394 -2.64 5.55 -1.42
N THR A 395 -3.36 6.18 -0.47
CA THR A 395 -4.67 6.76 -0.79
C THR A 395 -4.51 7.83 -1.86
N GLY A 396 -3.52 8.73 -1.72
CA GLY A 396 -3.26 9.82 -2.65
C GLY A 396 -4.09 11.08 -2.36
N ILE A 397 -3.45 12.25 -2.51
CA ILE A 397 -4.02 13.56 -2.16
C ILE A 397 -5.34 13.82 -2.89
N GLU A 398 -5.35 13.65 -4.22
CA GLU A 398 -6.53 13.88 -5.05
C GLU A 398 -7.67 12.90 -4.72
N ALA A 399 -7.34 11.63 -4.49
CA ALA A 399 -8.34 10.63 -4.12
C ALA A 399 -9.02 10.98 -2.79
N VAL A 400 -8.29 11.50 -1.80
CA VAL A 400 -8.90 11.98 -0.54
C VAL A 400 -9.90 13.10 -0.80
N PHE A 401 -9.60 14.06 -1.68
CA PHE A 401 -10.55 15.13 -2.01
C PHE A 401 -11.78 14.62 -2.76
N GLN A 402 -11.63 13.71 -3.71
CA GLN A 402 -12.77 13.10 -4.40
C GLN A 402 -13.63 12.23 -3.47
N LEU A 403 -12.98 11.48 -2.56
CA LEU A 403 -13.69 10.71 -1.55
C LEU A 403 -14.46 11.63 -0.61
N ARG A 404 -13.85 12.73 -0.13
CA ARG A 404 -14.53 13.75 0.68
C ARG A 404 -15.84 14.21 0.04
N GLU A 405 -15.79 14.60 -1.24
CA GLU A 405 -16.98 15.06 -1.96
C GLU A 405 -18.02 13.93 -2.11
N SER A 406 -17.60 12.76 -2.58
CA SER A 406 -18.51 11.65 -2.90
C SER A 406 -19.08 10.94 -1.66
N SER A 407 -18.39 11.00 -0.51
CA SER A 407 -18.92 10.54 0.77
C SER A 407 -19.74 11.61 1.50
N GLY A 408 -19.68 12.87 1.06
CA GLY A 408 -20.41 13.98 1.67
C GLY A 408 -19.76 14.51 2.96
N LEU A 409 -18.46 14.30 3.13
CA LEU A 409 -17.69 14.83 4.25
C LEU A 409 -17.20 16.25 3.93
N ASP A 410 -16.90 17.03 4.98
CA ASP A 410 -16.27 18.33 4.84
C ASP A 410 -14.75 18.25 5.07
N ARG A 411 -14.07 19.41 5.09
CA ARG A 411 -12.62 19.49 5.26
C ARG A 411 -12.12 19.07 6.65
N LYS A 412 -12.97 19.11 7.68
CA LYS A 412 -12.62 18.68 9.05
C LYS A 412 -12.75 17.17 9.21
N HIS A 413 -13.63 16.58 8.41
CA HIS A 413 -14.01 15.18 8.52
C HIS A 413 -13.31 14.27 7.51
N ALA A 414 -12.76 14.81 6.41
CA ALA A 414 -11.93 14.05 5.49
C ALA A 414 -10.61 14.78 5.22
N VAL A 415 -9.48 14.23 5.64
CA VAL A 415 -8.17 14.90 5.71
C VAL A 415 -7.08 14.02 5.11
N VAL A 416 -6.11 14.63 4.42
CA VAL A 416 -4.89 13.93 4.00
C VAL A 416 -3.95 13.83 5.20
N SER A 417 -3.54 12.62 5.57
CA SER A 417 -2.62 12.42 6.69
C SER A 417 -1.24 13.03 6.43
N SER A 418 -0.67 13.60 7.48
CA SER A 418 0.74 13.99 7.58
C SER A 418 1.41 13.36 8.81
N VAL A 419 2.74 13.30 8.83
CA VAL A 419 3.49 12.87 10.03
C VAL A 419 3.06 13.74 11.22
N GLY A 420 2.66 13.09 12.32
CA GLY A 420 2.17 13.71 13.55
C GLY A 420 0.66 14.02 13.56
N SER A 421 -0.01 14.02 12.40
CA SER A 421 -1.47 14.13 12.36
C SER A 421 -2.11 12.96 13.09
N SER A 422 -3.29 13.19 13.69
CA SER A 422 -3.94 12.18 14.52
C SER A 422 -5.45 12.21 14.42
N PHE A 423 -6.06 11.09 14.77
CA PHE A 423 -7.48 10.99 15.09
C PHE A 423 -7.60 10.64 16.57
N GLU A 424 -8.53 11.29 17.28
CA GLU A 424 -8.87 10.94 18.66
C GLU A 424 -10.39 10.87 18.79
N LEU A 425 -10.90 9.74 19.31
CA LEU A 425 -12.35 9.52 19.48
C LEU A 425 -12.95 10.63 20.36
N GLY A 426 -14.10 11.16 19.97
CA GLY A 426 -14.75 12.31 20.61
C GLY A 426 -14.11 13.69 20.34
N LYS A 427 -12.92 13.76 19.72
CA LYS A 427 -12.29 15.03 19.29
C LYS A 427 -12.18 15.16 17.76
N GLY A 428 -12.15 14.05 17.04
CA GLY A 428 -12.01 14.00 15.58
C GLY A 428 -10.57 14.07 15.11
N ILE A 429 -10.37 14.53 13.86
CA ILE A 429 -9.06 14.60 13.22
C ILE A 429 -8.34 15.90 13.62
N ASN A 430 -7.10 15.76 14.09
CA ASN A 430 -6.13 16.84 14.17
C ASN A 430 -5.20 16.79 12.95
N PRO A 431 -5.42 17.66 11.94
CA PRO A 431 -4.68 17.67 10.68
C PRO A 431 -3.32 18.41 10.75
N LEU A 432 -2.89 18.82 11.96
CA LEU A 432 -1.77 19.76 12.16
C LEU A 432 -2.00 21.10 11.45
N SER A 433 -1.01 21.73 10.83
CA SER A 433 -1.13 23.05 10.20
C SER A 433 -1.32 22.97 8.69
N LEU A 434 -0.67 22.01 8.01
CA LEU A 434 -0.66 21.89 6.56
C LEU A 434 -2.03 21.49 5.99
N ALA A 435 -2.78 20.64 6.70
CA ALA A 435 -4.01 20.03 6.21
C ALA A 435 -5.30 20.58 6.88
N ARG A 436 -5.24 21.76 7.54
CA ARG A 436 -6.38 22.44 8.20
C ARG A 436 -7.48 22.94 7.27
#